data_AF-A0A0L0FN84-F1
#
_entry.id   AF-A0A0L0FN84-F1
#
_cell.length_a   1.000
_cell.length_b   1.000
_cell.length_c   1.000
_cell.angle_alpha   90.00
_cell.angle_beta   90.00
_cell.angle_gamma   90.00
#
_symmetry.space_group_name_H-M   'P 1'
#
loop_
_entity.id
_entity.type
_entity.pdbx_description
1 polymer ?
#
loop_
_entity_poly.entity_id
_entity_poly.type
_entity_poly.pdbx_seq_one_letter_code
_entity_poly.pdbx_strand_id
1 'polypeptide(L)'
;MVDAGQVLASAGQMKSGDTLYTIGEDDSILKALVMMKEKNAGALLVTHADVVSGIITERDYLTKVVVKGLCSRTSPVSAVMTKKVVRV
;
A
#
# COMPACT_ATOMS: atom_id res chain seq x y z
N MET A 1 -4.61 16.88 5.87
CA MET A 1 -3.53 16.74 4.87
C MET A 1 -2.47 15.87 5.53
N VAL A 2 -2.44 14.58 5.20
CA VAL A 2 -1.45 13.64 5.76
C VAL A 2 -0.10 13.95 5.14
N ASP A 3 0.90 14.23 5.98
CA ASP A 3 2.25 14.56 5.55
C ASP A 3 2.90 13.30 4.94
N ALA A 4 3.29 13.38 3.67
CA ALA A 4 3.98 12.31 2.95
C ALA A 4 5.27 11.85 3.65
N GLY A 5 5.88 12.73 4.46
CA GLY A 5 7.08 12.42 5.26
C GLY A 5 6.83 11.43 6.40
N GLN A 6 5.59 11.28 6.88
CA GLN A 6 5.29 10.44 8.06
C GLN A 6 5.05 8.96 7.73
N VAL A 7 4.93 8.58 6.45
CA VAL A 7 4.64 7.19 6.04
C VAL A 7 5.89 6.38 5.64
N LEU A 8 7.05 7.03 5.63
CA LEU A 8 8.30 6.51 5.04
C LEU A 8 8.97 5.37 5.83
N ALA A 9 8.68 5.20 7.13
CA ALA A 9 9.34 4.18 7.94
C ALA A 9 8.97 2.73 7.57
N SER A 10 7.78 2.52 7.01
CA SER A 10 7.25 1.20 6.63
C SER A 10 7.45 0.83 5.15
N ALA A 11 7.90 1.79 4.34
CA ALA A 11 8.15 1.61 2.91
C ALA A 11 9.65 1.58 2.67
N GLY A 12 10.24 0.40 2.48
CA GLY A 12 11.67 0.28 2.20
C GLY A 12 12.12 1.25 1.09
N GLN A 13 13.21 2.00 1.35
CA GLN A 13 13.90 2.92 0.43
C GLN A 13 13.02 3.88 -0.39
N MET A 14 11.91 4.39 0.13
CA MET A 14 11.27 5.56 -0.49
C MET A 14 12.13 6.81 -0.31
N LYS A 15 12.42 7.52 -1.40
CA LYS A 15 13.24 8.74 -1.35
C LYS A 15 12.33 9.96 -1.17
N SER A 16 12.82 10.97 -0.46
CA SER A 16 12.15 12.27 -0.38
C SER A 16 11.97 12.83 -1.80
N GLY A 17 10.73 12.87 -2.30
CA GLY A 17 10.37 13.29 -3.66
C GLY A 17 9.45 12.33 -4.41
N ASP A 18 9.29 11.09 -3.94
CA ASP A 18 8.38 10.14 -4.58
C ASP A 18 6.91 10.56 -4.39
N THR A 19 6.16 10.60 -5.50
CA THR A 19 4.72 10.89 -5.44
C THR A 19 3.99 9.70 -4.81
N LEU A 20 3.35 9.94 -3.67
CA LEU A 20 2.52 8.94 -3.01
C LEU A 20 1.12 8.93 -3.61
N TYR A 21 0.69 7.75 -4.05
CA TYR A 21 -0.66 7.50 -4.52
C TYR A 21 -1.44 6.73 -3.45
N THR A 22 -2.75 6.94 -3.42
CA THR A 22 -3.65 6.31 -2.45
C THR A 22 -4.53 5.25 -3.10
N ILE A 23 -4.91 4.25 -2.31
CA ILE A 23 -5.87 3.22 -2.68
C ILE A 23 -6.78 2.90 -1.49
N GLY A 24 -8.04 2.53 -1.75
CA GLY A 24 -8.96 2.14 -0.68
C GLY A 24 -8.57 0.81 -0.06
N GLU A 25 -8.84 0.61 1.23
CA GLU A 25 -8.51 -0.65 1.90
C GLU A 25 -9.34 -1.85 1.41
N ASP A 26 -10.51 -1.59 0.85
CA ASP A 26 -11.43 -2.58 0.26
C ASP A 26 -11.19 -2.80 -1.24
N ASP A 27 -10.33 -2.00 -1.87
CA ASP A 27 -9.95 -2.23 -3.26
C ASP A 27 -9.20 -3.56 -3.41
N SER A 28 -9.28 -4.15 -4.60
CA SER A 28 -8.57 -5.40 -4.87
C SER A 28 -7.06 -5.19 -4.90
N ILE A 29 -6.32 -6.21 -4.47
CA ILE A 29 -4.86 -6.25 -4.59
C ILE A 29 -4.42 -6.08 -6.06
N LEU A 30 -5.19 -6.61 -7.02
CA LEU A 30 -4.91 -6.42 -8.44
C LEU A 30 -4.98 -4.94 -8.83
N LYS A 31 -5.98 -4.19 -8.37
CA LYS A 31 -6.08 -2.75 -8.62
C LYS A 31 -4.86 -2.01 -8.07
N ALA A 32 -4.36 -2.41 -6.89
CA ALA A 32 -3.13 -1.87 -6.32
C ALA A 32 -1.92 -2.09 -7.25
N LEU A 33 -1.74 -3.30 -7.76
CA LEU A 33 -0.64 -3.63 -8.67
C LEU A 33 -0.72 -2.90 -10.01
N VAL A 34 -1.93 -2.79 -10.57
CA VAL A 34 -2.15 -2.02 -11.80
C VAL A 34 -1.77 -0.56 -11.59
N MET A 35 -2.24 0.04 -10.49
CA MET A 35 -1.91 1.43 -10.16
C MET A 35 -0.41 1.63 -9.94
N MET A 36 0.26 0.73 -9.21
CA MET A 36 1.71 0.74 -9.02
C MET A 36 2.45 0.74 -10.36
N LYS A 37 2.04 -0.13 -11.30
CA LYS A 37 2.62 -0.19 -12.65
C LYS A 37 2.38 1.09 -13.45
N GLU A 38 1.14 1.57 -13.49
CA GLU A 38 0.75 2.75 -14.27
C GLU A 38 1.41 4.04 -13.77
N LYS A 39 1.60 4.13 -12.45
CA LYS A 39 2.19 5.30 -11.79
C LYS A 39 3.69 5.16 -11.55
N ASN A 40 4.28 4.04 -11.95
CA ASN A 40 5.66 3.68 -11.67
C ASN A 40 6.01 3.85 -10.17
N ALA A 41 5.12 3.38 -9.30
CA ALA A 41 5.21 3.50 -7.84
C ALA A 41 5.38 2.13 -7.20
N GLY A 42 6.37 1.97 -6.31
CA GLY A 42 6.62 0.72 -5.58
C GLY A 42 5.76 0.53 -4.32
N ALA A 43 4.99 1.56 -3.94
CA ALA A 43 4.14 1.57 -2.76
C ALA A 43 2.92 2.49 -2.94
N LEU A 44 1.82 2.14 -2.28
CA LEU A 44 0.60 2.94 -2.20
C LEU A 44 0.19 3.13 -0.74
N LEU A 45 -0.26 4.33 -0.41
CA LEU A 45 -0.95 4.61 0.84
C LEU A 45 -2.33 3.96 0.79
N VAL A 46 -2.70 3.28 1.86
CA VAL A 46 -4.03 2.70 1.99
C VAL A 46 -4.89 3.63 2.83
N THR A 47 -6.10 3.91 2.37
CA THR A 47 -7.05 4.79 3.06
C THR A 47 -8.36 4.07 3.41
N HIS A 48 -8.94 4.48 4.53
CA HIS A 48 -10.32 4.17 4.95
C HIS A 48 -11.00 5.47 5.35
N ALA A 49 -12.13 5.81 4.72
CA ALA A 49 -12.88 7.04 4.99
C ALA A 49 -11.96 8.30 5.08
N ASP A 50 -11.11 8.48 4.07
CA ASP A 50 -10.14 9.59 3.93
C ASP A 50 -8.99 9.63 4.96
N VAL A 51 -8.91 8.63 5.84
CA VAL A 51 -7.81 8.47 6.80
C VAL A 51 -6.84 7.42 6.29
N VAL A 52 -5.54 7.68 6.37
CA VAL A 52 -4.52 6.67 6.07
C VAL A 52 -4.61 5.54 7.09
N SER A 53 -4.94 4.34 6.62
CA SER A 53 -5.08 3.12 7.42
C SER A 53 -3.87 2.18 7.30
N GLY A 54 -3.01 2.39 6.31
CA GLY A 54 -1.78 1.61 6.16
C GLY A 54 -1.00 1.91 4.87
N ILE A 55 -0.13 0.97 4.52
CA ILE A 55 0.64 1.00 3.27
C ILE A 55 0.68 -0.41 2.66
N ILE A 56 0.63 -0.48 1.33
CA ILE A 56 0.89 -1.70 0.57
C ILE A 56 2.09 -1.46 -0.36
N THR A 57 2.99 -2.43 -0.41
CA THR A 57 4.18 -2.44 -1.27
C THR A 57 4.18 -3.67 -2.19
N GLU A 58 4.99 -3.67 -3.24
CA GLU A 58 5.19 -4.86 -4.08
C GLU A 58 5.68 -6.07 -3.27
N ARG A 59 6.52 -5.82 -2.25
CA ARG A 59 7.00 -6.87 -1.34
C ARG A 59 5.86 -7.52 -0.58
N ASP A 60 4.84 -6.76 -0.17
CA ASP A 60 3.66 -7.32 0.48
C ASP A 60 2.92 -8.28 -0.45
N TYR A 61 2.80 -7.94 -1.73
CA TYR A 61 2.25 -8.86 -2.73
C TYR A 61 3.07 -10.15 -2.83
N LEU A 62 4.38 -10.03 -3.07
CA LEU A 62 5.27 -11.17 -3.28
C LEU A 62 5.32 -12.12 -2.07
N THR A 63 5.29 -11.57 -0.86
CA THR A 63 5.51 -12.34 0.37
C THR A 63 4.22 -12.78 1.05
N LYS A 64 3.12 -12.01 0.97
CA LYS A 64 1.89 -12.30 1.73
C LYS A 64 0.81 -12.95 0.88
N VAL A 65 0.66 -12.60 -0.40
CA VAL A 65 -0.44 -13.14 -1.23
C VAL A 65 -0.28 -14.63 -1.46
N VAL A 66 0.91 -15.05 -1.88
CA VAL A 66 1.22 -16.46 -2.15
C VAL A 66 1.15 -17.28 -0.86
N VAL A 67 1.75 -16.77 0.22
CA VAL A 67 1.81 -17.48 1.52
C VAL A 67 0.43 -17.63 2.16
N LYS A 68 -0.46 -16.64 1.99
CA LYS A 68 -1.82 -16.68 2.53
C LYS A 68 -2.84 -17.33 1.58
N GLY A 69 -2.45 -17.77 0.39
CA GLY A 69 -3.36 -18.34 -0.60
C GLY A 69 -4.44 -17.36 -1.09
N LEU A 70 -4.13 -16.07 -1.12
CA LEU A 70 -5.08 -15.03 -1.50
C LEU A 70 -5.18 -14.90 -3.02
N CYS A 71 -6.37 -14.51 -3.51
CA CYS A 71 -6.58 -14.23 -4.92
C CYS A 71 -6.50 -12.72 -5.14
N SER A 72 -5.52 -12.25 -5.92
CA SER A 72 -5.33 -10.81 -6.14
C SER A 72 -6.54 -10.09 -6.72
N ARG A 73 -7.40 -10.81 -7.47
CA ARG A 73 -8.62 -10.26 -8.07
C ARG A 73 -9.74 -9.99 -7.08
N THR A 74 -9.85 -10.78 -6.01
CA THR A 74 -11.00 -10.74 -5.09
C THR A 74 -10.62 -10.38 -3.67
N SER A 75 -9.37 -10.58 -3.27
CA SER A 75 -8.89 -10.24 -1.94
C SER A 75 -8.62 -8.73 -1.83
N PRO A 76 -9.05 -8.10 -0.71
CA PRO A 76 -8.85 -6.67 -0.50
C PRO A 76 -7.41 -6.37 -0.12
N VAL A 77 -6.97 -5.13 -0.40
CA VAL A 77 -5.66 -4.59 0.01
C VAL A 77 -5.45 -4.74 1.52
N SER A 78 -6.50 -4.56 2.32
CA SER A 78 -6.49 -4.70 3.78
C SER A 78 -5.98 -6.07 4.28
N ALA A 79 -6.04 -7.12 3.45
CA ALA A 79 -5.58 -8.46 3.79
C ALA A 79 -4.05 -8.62 3.79
N VAL A 80 -3.33 -7.76 3.06
CA VAL A 80 -1.87 -7.83 2.91
C VAL A 80 -1.14 -6.55 3.29
N MET A 81 -1.84 -5.42 3.37
CA MET A 81 -1.23 -4.16 3.79
C MET A 81 -0.57 -4.25 5.16
N THR A 82 0.39 -3.37 5.41
CA THR A 82 0.96 -3.17 6.74
C THR A 82 0.13 -2.12 7.47
N LYS A 83 -0.56 -2.56 8.53
CA LYS A 83 -1.32 -1.70 9.45
C LYS A 83 -0.36 -1.15 10.50
N LYS A 84 -0.42 0.16 10.78
CA LYS A 84 0.50 0.99 11.58
C LYS A 84 1.49 1.78 10.73
N VAL A 85 1.08 2.99 10.39
CA VAL A 85 2.04 4.06 10.15
C VAL A 85 2.45 4.59 11.53
N VAL A 86 3.67 4.31 11.95
CA VAL A 86 4.18 4.69 13.28
C VAL A 86 4.38 6.21 13.31
N ARG A 87 3.74 6.88 14.28
CA ARG A 87 4.13 8.24 14.72
C ARG A 87 5.43 8.12 15.52
N VAL A 88 6.49 8.77 15.07
CA VAL A 88 7.64 9.18 15.89
C VAL A 88 7.78 10.69 15.83
#